data_AF-A0A9P3JRZ9-F1
#
_entry.id   AF-A0A9P3JRZ9-F1
#
_cell.length_a   1.000
_cell.length_b   1.000
_cell.length_c   1.000
_cell.angle_alpha   90.00
_cell.angle_beta   90.00
_cell.angle_gamma   90.00
#
_symmetry.space_group_name_H-M   'P 1'
#
loop_
_entity.id
_entity.type
_entity.pdbx_description
1 polymer ?
#
loop_
_entity_poly.entity_id
_entity_poly.type
_entity_poly.pdbx_seq_one_letter_code
_entity_poly.pdbx_strand_id
1 'polypeptide(L)'
;MSTAAVGPAPFLPSGLASADPAAGKTGLEGLAPVEGLGCLTPDNFMVACGDLVLTDHQKAVVAEARELIAKSGTSTDDVDDRTIMRFLAARALAPAKAAPMYVAHRKWRAAYVPEGPTVPLDSIRAQIASDLMCLQTLPGHVSWLVIRPRFHDPNTRNLDEFVRLIVYAMDTALGSCQAANYHKCGVIIDMEGLAYRNLDTRGVLAIIAILQNQYPERLVCLFLIHVPTVFWTLWKLVSPFIDPITKKKFRFLEDKAIQETLLAAIPRKQLPSRYGGEGEFTPIRNVQGDAWPSNTE
;
A
#
# COMPACT_ATOMS: atom_id res chain seq x y z
N MET A 1 26.13 30.32 -3.61
CA MET A 1 25.14 30.08 -2.54
C MET A 1 23.93 29.46 -3.19
N SER A 2 23.78 28.13 -3.10
CA SER A 2 22.69 27.40 -3.73
C SER A 2 21.52 27.31 -2.75
N THR A 3 20.39 27.90 -3.09
CA THR A 3 19.15 27.82 -2.33
C THR A 3 18.57 26.42 -2.51
N ALA A 4 18.65 25.59 -1.46
CA ALA A 4 17.94 24.32 -1.42
C ALA A 4 16.43 24.59 -1.47
N ALA A 5 15.79 24.20 -2.58
CA ALA A 5 14.34 24.23 -2.69
C ALA A 5 13.77 23.25 -1.66
N VAL A 6 13.12 23.79 -0.63
CA VAL A 6 12.33 23.01 0.33
C VAL A 6 11.16 22.42 -0.48
N GLY A 7 11.15 21.10 -0.66
CA GLY A 7 10.04 20.41 -1.30
C GLY A 7 8.70 20.66 -0.58
N PRO A 8 7.55 20.43 -1.24
CA PRO A 8 6.26 20.65 -0.61
C PRO A 8 6.14 19.82 0.67
N ALA A 9 5.67 20.45 1.75
CA ALA A 9 5.49 19.79 3.04
C ALA A 9 4.63 18.52 2.89
N PRO A 10 4.93 17.45 3.65
CA PRO A 10 4.11 16.25 3.62
C PRO A 10 2.66 16.61 3.93
N PHE A 11 1.75 16.11 3.11
CA PHE A 11 0.31 16.35 3.23
C PHE A 11 -0.20 15.68 4.51
N LEU A 12 -0.14 16.41 5.63
CA LEU A 12 -0.81 16.03 6.87
C LEU A 12 -2.29 16.39 6.72
N PRO A 13 -3.23 15.48 7.07
CA PRO A 13 -4.65 15.77 6.97
C PRO A 13 -5.00 16.99 7.84
N SER A 14 -5.42 18.07 7.19
CA SER A 14 -6.03 19.23 7.84
C SER A 14 -7.40 18.83 8.40
N GLY A 15 -7.41 18.35 9.64
CA GLY A 15 -8.64 17.90 10.30
C GLY A 15 -8.49 17.30 11.70
N LEU A 16 -7.34 17.45 12.39
CA LEU A 16 -7.14 16.91 13.74
C LEU A 16 -7.77 17.75 14.88
N ALA A 17 -8.51 18.82 14.56
CA ALA A 17 -9.22 19.62 15.55
C ALA A 17 -10.71 19.24 15.54
N SER A 18 -11.20 18.76 16.69
CA SER A 18 -12.58 18.32 17.00
C SER A 18 -12.94 16.87 16.62
N ALA A 19 -12.56 15.93 17.50
CA ALA A 19 -13.36 14.73 17.72
C ALA A 19 -14.10 14.90 19.05
N ASP A 20 -15.42 14.89 19.00
CA ASP A 20 -16.33 14.95 20.15
C ASP A 20 -16.18 13.65 20.99
N PRO A 21 -15.83 13.72 22.29
CA PRO A 21 -15.43 12.55 23.08
C PRO A 21 -16.60 11.71 23.62
N ALA A 22 -17.84 11.95 23.19
CA ALA A 22 -19.03 11.27 23.71
C ALA A 22 -19.56 10.15 22.80
N ALA A 23 -18.77 9.10 22.60
CA ALA A 23 -19.27 7.79 22.14
C ALA A 23 -18.43 6.66 22.73
N GLY A 24 -18.34 6.64 24.06
CA GLY A 24 -17.69 5.59 24.82
C GLY A 24 -18.65 4.44 25.13
N LYS A 25 -18.08 3.23 25.06
CA LYS A 25 -18.41 2.01 25.81
C LYS A 25 -19.41 1.04 25.17
N THR A 26 -18.88 0.06 24.44
CA THR A 26 -19.26 -1.36 24.58
C THR A 26 -18.13 -2.26 24.09
N GLY A 27 -17.68 -3.18 24.95
CA GLY A 27 -17.26 -4.54 24.56
C GLY A 27 -15.89 -4.74 23.94
N LEU A 28 -14.93 -5.15 24.76
CA LEU A 28 -13.67 -5.82 24.38
C LEU A 28 -13.88 -7.32 24.08
N GLU A 29 -15.06 -7.71 23.59
CA GLU A 29 -15.41 -9.09 23.28
C GLU A 29 -15.90 -9.16 21.83
N GLY A 30 -15.20 -9.90 20.96
CA GLY A 30 -15.70 -10.17 19.60
C GLY A 30 -14.76 -9.90 18.42
N LEU A 31 -13.43 -10.01 18.57
CA LEU A 31 -12.61 -10.39 17.41
C LEU A 31 -12.61 -11.92 17.32
N ALA A 32 -13.73 -12.48 16.89
CA ALA A 32 -13.78 -13.87 16.45
C ALA A 32 -12.87 -14.03 15.22
N PRO A 33 -12.25 -15.22 15.01
CA PRO A 33 -11.73 -15.57 13.70
C PRO A 33 -12.86 -15.37 12.71
N VAL A 34 -12.62 -14.65 11.62
CA VAL A 34 -13.63 -14.52 10.57
C VAL A 34 -13.73 -15.87 9.87
N GLU A 35 -14.52 -16.78 10.44
CA GLU A 35 -15.08 -17.92 9.72
C GLU A 35 -16.06 -17.37 8.69
N GLY A 36 -15.85 -17.72 7.42
CA GLY A 36 -16.83 -17.42 6.37
C GLY A 36 -16.48 -16.30 5.38
N LEU A 37 -15.20 -15.96 5.19
CA LEU A 37 -14.74 -15.68 3.82
C LEU A 37 -14.06 -16.97 3.35
N GLY A 38 -14.72 -17.68 2.42
CA GLY A 38 -14.20 -18.92 1.87
C GLY A 38 -12.71 -18.82 1.61
N CYS A 39 -11.98 -19.85 2.04
CA CYS A 39 -10.56 -20.06 1.83
C CYS A 39 -10.11 -19.31 0.56
N LEU A 40 -9.25 -18.29 0.71
CA LEU A 40 -8.53 -17.74 -0.42
C LEU A 40 -7.58 -18.84 -0.87
N THR A 41 -8.11 -19.81 -1.62
CA THR A 41 -7.31 -20.84 -2.26
C THR A 41 -6.37 -20.16 -3.25
N PRO A 42 -5.27 -20.80 -3.63
CA PRO A 42 -4.44 -20.36 -4.75
C PRO A 42 -5.27 -19.98 -5.99
N ASP A 43 -6.40 -20.67 -6.21
CA ASP A 43 -7.33 -20.39 -7.31
C ASP A 43 -8.05 -19.04 -7.17
N ASN A 44 -8.47 -18.65 -5.97
CA ASN A 44 -9.08 -17.32 -5.72
C ASN A 44 -8.05 -16.18 -5.81
N PHE A 45 -6.76 -16.46 -5.57
CA PHE A 45 -5.68 -15.52 -5.82
C PHE A 45 -5.43 -15.34 -7.33
N MET A 46 -5.49 -16.42 -8.10
CA MET A 46 -5.28 -16.42 -9.56
C MET A 46 -6.49 -15.91 -10.37
N VAL A 47 -7.73 -16.09 -9.89
CA VAL A 47 -8.95 -15.56 -10.54
C VAL A 47 -9.00 -14.02 -10.51
N ALA A 48 -8.27 -13.37 -9.60
CA ALA A 48 -8.09 -11.91 -9.61
C ALA A 48 -7.09 -11.40 -10.66
N CYS A 49 -6.41 -12.30 -11.38
CA CYS A 49 -5.36 -12.01 -12.37
C CYS A 49 -5.78 -12.27 -13.84
N GLY A 50 -7.05 -12.53 -14.12
CA GLY A 50 -7.57 -12.65 -15.49
C GLY A 50 -7.63 -11.30 -16.22
N ASP A 51 -7.71 -11.33 -17.56
CA ASP A 51 -8.03 -10.15 -18.36
C ASP A 51 -9.33 -9.51 -17.83
N LEU A 52 -9.20 -8.30 -17.28
CA LEU A 52 -10.36 -7.56 -16.77
C LEU A 52 -11.22 -7.10 -17.96
N VAL A 53 -12.17 -7.93 -18.37
CA VAL A 53 -13.23 -7.53 -19.29
C VAL A 53 -14.21 -6.65 -18.51
N LEU A 54 -14.14 -5.34 -18.73
CA LEU A 54 -15.08 -4.40 -18.13
C LEU A 54 -16.49 -4.67 -18.66
N THR A 55 -17.46 -4.70 -17.76
CA THR A 55 -18.88 -4.67 -18.11
C THR A 55 -19.23 -3.37 -18.85
N ASP A 56 -20.31 -3.37 -19.62
CA ASP A 56 -20.73 -2.16 -20.35
C ASP A 56 -21.05 -1.00 -19.40
N HIS A 57 -21.59 -1.30 -18.22
CA HIS A 57 -21.77 -0.30 -17.17
C HIS A 57 -20.43 0.29 -16.70
N GLN A 58 -19.42 -0.55 -16.43
CA GLN A 58 -18.10 -0.07 -16.03
C GLN A 58 -17.43 0.77 -17.13
N LYS A 59 -17.55 0.37 -18.39
CA LYS A 59 -17.05 1.17 -19.53
C LYS A 59 -17.72 2.55 -19.58
N ALA A 60 -19.04 2.62 -19.39
CA ALA A 60 -19.77 3.87 -19.36
C ALA A 60 -19.31 4.78 -18.20
N VAL A 61 -19.15 4.21 -17.01
CA VAL A 61 -18.67 4.94 -15.82
C VAL A 61 -17.22 5.42 -15.99
N VAL A 62 -16.35 4.64 -16.65
CA VAL A 62 -14.98 5.07 -17.01
C VAL A 62 -15.01 6.23 -18.00
N ALA A 63 -15.83 6.14 -19.04
CA ALA A 63 -15.97 7.21 -20.03
C ALA A 63 -16.43 8.53 -19.38
N GLU A 64 -17.44 8.47 -18.51
CA GLU A 64 -17.92 9.64 -17.75
C GLU A 64 -16.80 10.23 -16.86
N ALA A 65 -16.05 9.37 -16.16
CA ALA A 65 -14.94 9.83 -15.33
C ALA A 65 -13.84 10.51 -16.16
N ARG A 66 -13.48 9.95 -17.31
CA ARG A 66 -12.50 10.55 -18.24
C ARG A 66 -12.98 11.90 -18.77
N GLU A 67 -14.26 12.04 -19.10
CA GLU A 67 -14.84 13.32 -19.53
C GLU A 67 -14.74 14.40 -18.42
N LEU A 68 -15.07 14.04 -17.18
CA LEU A 68 -14.95 14.93 -16.03
C LEU A 68 -13.49 15.32 -15.74
N ILE A 69 -12.56 14.37 -15.89
CA ILE A 69 -11.12 14.64 -15.75
C ILE A 69 -10.64 15.59 -16.86
N ALA A 70 -11.05 15.37 -18.11
CA ALA A 70 -10.69 16.24 -19.23
C ALA A 70 -11.17 17.68 -19.05
N LYS A 71 -12.37 17.90 -18.48
CA LYS A 71 -12.89 19.24 -18.12
C LYS A 71 -11.99 20.00 -17.13
N SER A 72 -11.14 19.30 -16.37
CA SER A 72 -10.16 19.92 -15.47
C SER A 72 -8.83 20.29 -16.14
N GLY A 73 -8.65 19.95 -17.42
CA GLY A 73 -7.39 20.11 -18.16
C GLY A 73 -6.35 19.02 -17.89
N THR A 74 -6.72 17.94 -17.21
CA THR A 74 -5.83 16.80 -16.94
C THR A 74 -6.01 15.74 -18.02
N SER A 75 -4.93 15.31 -18.69
CA SER A 75 -4.99 14.20 -19.66
C SER A 75 -5.01 12.84 -18.95
N THR A 76 -5.66 11.88 -19.61
CA THR A 76 -5.71 10.46 -19.21
C THR A 76 -5.25 9.53 -20.34
N ASP A 77 -4.62 10.07 -21.39
CA ASP A 77 -4.26 9.33 -22.60
C ASP A 77 -3.07 8.39 -22.37
N ASP A 78 -2.27 8.70 -21.35
CA ASP A 78 -1.14 7.90 -20.88
C ASP A 78 -1.54 6.76 -19.93
N VAL A 79 -2.84 6.58 -19.63
CA VAL A 79 -3.31 5.56 -18.69
C VAL A 79 -4.46 4.72 -19.23
N ASP A 80 -4.40 3.43 -18.90
CA ASP A 80 -5.44 2.45 -19.21
C ASP A 80 -6.73 2.65 -18.38
N ASP A 81 -7.82 2.02 -18.83
CA ASP A 81 -9.10 2.07 -18.12
C ASP A 81 -9.02 1.48 -16.71
N ARG A 82 -8.10 0.53 -16.49
CA ARG A 82 -7.89 -0.08 -15.18
C ARG A 82 -7.39 0.93 -14.17
N THR A 83 -6.53 1.86 -14.59
CA THR A 83 -6.06 2.94 -13.74
C THR A 83 -7.23 3.81 -13.30
N ILE A 84 -8.09 4.24 -14.22
CA ILE A 84 -9.29 5.02 -13.88
C ILE A 84 -10.25 4.21 -12.99
N MET A 85 -10.43 2.93 -13.28
CA MET A 85 -11.26 2.02 -12.48
C MET A 85 -10.80 1.89 -11.03
N ARG A 86 -9.50 2.00 -10.72
CA ARG A 86 -9.02 1.99 -9.32
C ARG A 86 -9.55 3.19 -8.53
N PHE A 87 -9.55 4.38 -9.13
CA PHE A 87 -10.10 5.59 -8.52
C PHE A 87 -11.62 5.51 -8.38
N LEU A 88 -12.30 4.95 -9.38
CA LEU A 88 -13.74 4.68 -9.33
C LEU A 88 -14.09 3.70 -8.22
N ALA A 89 -13.38 2.57 -8.10
CA ALA A 89 -13.62 1.57 -7.07
C ALA A 89 -13.45 2.16 -5.65
N ALA A 90 -12.41 2.98 -5.44
CA ALA A 90 -12.19 3.68 -4.17
C ALA A 90 -13.28 4.73 -3.84
N ARG A 91 -14.16 5.05 -4.80
CA ARG A 91 -15.26 6.00 -4.68
C ARG A 91 -16.62 5.40 -5.06
N ALA A 92 -16.78 4.08 -4.85
CA ALA A 92 -18.02 3.36 -5.06
C ALA A 92 -18.61 3.54 -6.48
N LEU A 93 -17.73 3.54 -7.49
CA LEU A 93 -18.05 3.75 -8.90
C LEU A 93 -18.76 5.08 -9.21
N ALA A 94 -18.49 6.14 -8.43
CA ALA A 94 -19.05 7.48 -8.65
C ALA A 94 -18.07 8.38 -9.42
N PRO A 95 -18.28 8.67 -10.71
CA PRO A 95 -17.37 9.50 -11.53
C PRO A 95 -17.12 10.89 -10.96
N ALA A 96 -18.17 11.56 -10.49
CA ALA A 96 -18.09 12.88 -9.87
C ALA A 96 -17.18 12.96 -8.63
N LYS A 97 -16.94 11.83 -7.94
CA LYS A 97 -16.01 11.73 -6.79
C LYS A 97 -14.64 11.24 -7.20
N ALA A 98 -14.57 10.32 -8.17
CA ALA A 98 -13.32 9.74 -8.66
C ALA A 98 -12.48 10.73 -9.47
N ALA A 99 -13.12 11.53 -10.33
CA ALA A 99 -12.43 12.47 -11.21
C ALA A 99 -11.60 13.51 -10.43
N PRO A 100 -12.13 14.24 -9.41
CA PRO A 100 -11.32 15.14 -8.60
C PRO A 100 -10.17 14.44 -7.85
N MET A 101 -10.39 13.20 -7.39
CA MET A 101 -9.36 12.40 -6.73
C MET A 101 -8.20 12.07 -7.69
N TYR A 102 -8.52 11.66 -8.91
CA TYR A 102 -7.50 11.39 -9.94
C TYR A 102 -6.73 12.67 -10.33
N VAL A 103 -7.42 13.79 -10.50
CA VAL A 103 -6.78 15.09 -10.79
C VAL A 103 -5.83 15.51 -9.66
N ALA A 104 -6.26 15.35 -8.41
CA ALA A 104 -5.42 15.61 -7.25
C ALA A 104 -4.20 14.66 -7.22
N HIS A 105 -4.41 13.38 -7.57
CA HIS A 105 -3.32 12.41 -7.70
C HIS A 105 -2.30 12.81 -8.76
N ARG A 106 -2.74 13.24 -9.95
CA ARG A 106 -1.82 13.68 -11.02
C ARG A 106 -0.98 14.88 -10.61
N LYS A 107 -1.61 15.88 -9.98
CA LYS A 107 -0.90 17.05 -9.44
C LYS A 107 0.11 16.65 -8.35
N TRP A 108 -0.30 15.78 -7.43
CA TRP A 108 0.60 15.26 -6.39
C TRP A 108 1.76 14.50 -7.00
N ARG A 109 1.50 13.59 -7.96
CA ARG A 109 2.51 12.75 -8.59
C ARG A 109 3.56 13.60 -9.29
N ALA A 110 3.15 14.60 -10.06
CA ALA A 110 4.07 15.53 -10.73
C ALA A 110 4.96 16.32 -9.74
N ALA A 111 4.46 16.64 -8.55
CA ALA A 111 5.22 17.37 -7.54
C ALA A 111 6.13 16.45 -6.68
N TYR A 112 5.67 15.24 -6.38
CA TYR A 112 6.33 14.34 -5.43
C TYR A 112 7.30 13.36 -6.12
N VAL A 113 7.00 13.01 -7.37
CA VAL A 113 7.80 12.17 -8.27
C VAL A 113 7.96 12.93 -9.60
N PRO A 114 8.79 13.99 -9.61
CA PRO A 114 8.93 14.85 -10.79
C PRO A 114 9.72 14.19 -11.93
N GLU A 115 10.60 13.25 -11.60
CA GLU A 115 11.54 12.62 -12.54
C GLU A 115 11.49 11.10 -12.40
N GLY A 116 11.32 10.41 -13.53
CA GLY A 116 11.41 8.95 -13.59
C GLY A 116 10.25 8.21 -12.90
N PRO A 117 10.45 6.92 -12.57
CA PRO A 117 9.38 6.05 -12.12
C PRO A 117 9.01 6.18 -10.63
N THR A 118 9.85 6.83 -9.83
CA THR A 118 9.64 6.98 -8.40
C THR A 118 10.45 8.14 -7.81
N VAL A 119 10.30 8.40 -6.51
CA VAL A 119 11.04 9.47 -5.82
C VAL A 119 12.55 9.33 -6.00
N PRO A 120 13.31 10.46 -6.08
CA PRO A 120 14.76 10.40 -6.17
C PRO A 120 15.39 9.67 -4.97
N LEU A 121 16.36 8.77 -5.21
CA LEU A 121 17.02 8.00 -4.14
C LEU A 121 17.68 8.89 -3.09
N ASP A 122 18.20 10.05 -3.49
CA ASP A 122 18.80 11.03 -2.58
C ASP A 122 17.79 11.60 -1.58
N SER A 123 16.51 11.63 -1.94
CA SER A 123 15.42 12.08 -1.06
C SER A 123 14.99 11.04 -0.02
N ILE A 124 15.60 9.85 -0.03
CA ILE A 124 15.28 8.72 0.89
C ILE A 124 16.53 8.02 1.44
N ARG A 125 17.72 8.61 1.28
CA ARG A 125 19.01 7.94 1.50
C ARG A 125 19.18 7.33 2.90
N ALA A 126 18.75 8.03 3.95
CA ALA A 126 18.87 7.52 5.32
C ALA A 126 17.82 6.44 5.61
N GLN A 127 16.60 6.61 5.11
CA GLN A 127 15.51 5.65 5.32
C GLN A 127 15.72 4.33 4.54
N ILE A 128 16.15 4.40 3.28
CA ILE A 128 16.33 3.22 2.41
C ILE A 128 17.55 2.37 2.81
N ALA A 129 18.52 2.97 3.52
CA ALA A 129 19.65 2.26 4.09
C ALA A 129 19.24 1.30 5.22
N SER A 130 18.07 1.53 5.83
CA SER A 130 17.54 0.64 6.86
C SER A 130 17.07 -0.70 6.27
N ASP A 131 16.95 -1.68 7.14
CA ASP A 131 16.45 -3.02 6.84
C ASP A 131 14.92 -3.12 7.04
N LEU A 132 14.25 -1.97 7.13
CA LEU A 132 12.80 -1.86 7.35
C LEU A 132 11.98 -2.53 6.26
N MET A 133 12.40 -2.42 5.00
CA MET A 133 11.62 -2.92 3.86
C MET A 133 12.45 -3.84 2.97
N CYS A 134 11.88 -4.99 2.69
CA CYS A 134 12.33 -5.93 1.69
C CYS A 134 11.24 -6.10 0.63
N LEU A 135 11.63 -6.45 -0.59
CA LEU A 135 10.69 -6.68 -1.68
C LEU A 135 10.98 -8.04 -2.33
N GLN A 136 10.02 -8.93 -2.27
CA GLN A 136 10.11 -10.29 -2.82
C GLN A 136 9.43 -10.32 -4.17
N THR A 137 10.18 -10.67 -5.21
CA THR A 137 9.70 -10.72 -6.60
C THR A 137 9.97 -12.11 -7.16
N LEU A 138 9.04 -12.61 -7.98
CA LEU A 138 9.24 -13.84 -8.74
C LEU A 138 8.55 -13.66 -10.11
N PRO A 139 9.21 -14.00 -11.23
CA PRO A 139 8.62 -13.83 -12.54
C PRO A 139 7.27 -14.53 -12.68
N GLY A 140 6.28 -13.83 -13.25
CA GLY A 140 4.91 -14.33 -13.38
C GLY A 140 4.06 -14.23 -12.11
N HIS A 141 4.59 -13.69 -11.00
CA HIS A 141 3.88 -13.60 -9.72
C HIS A 141 3.79 -12.17 -9.18
N VAL A 142 2.85 -11.98 -8.25
CA VAL A 142 2.65 -10.74 -7.50
C VAL A 142 3.88 -10.44 -6.65
N SER A 143 4.30 -9.18 -6.57
CA SER A 143 5.39 -8.76 -5.68
C SER A 143 4.89 -8.60 -4.24
N TRP A 144 5.76 -8.94 -3.28
CA TRP A 144 5.44 -8.89 -1.85
C TRP A 144 6.39 -7.98 -1.09
N LEU A 145 5.85 -6.93 -0.48
CA LEU A 145 6.60 -6.10 0.46
C LEU A 145 6.66 -6.82 1.81
N VAL A 146 7.85 -6.95 2.38
CA VAL A 146 8.04 -7.37 3.77
C VAL A 146 8.52 -6.18 4.58
N ILE A 147 7.71 -5.76 5.54
CA ILE A 147 7.98 -4.63 6.42
C ILE A 147 8.32 -5.18 7.80
N ARG A 148 9.45 -4.74 8.37
CA ARG A 148 9.98 -5.16 9.67
C ARG A 148 10.11 -3.96 10.61
N PRO A 149 9.03 -3.56 11.32
CA PRO A 149 8.99 -2.34 12.11
C PRO A 149 10.03 -2.26 13.24
N ARG A 150 10.66 -3.37 13.64
CA ARG A 150 11.78 -3.37 14.60
C ARG A 150 12.95 -2.46 14.20
N PHE A 151 13.12 -2.20 12.89
CA PHE A 151 14.16 -1.31 12.34
C PHE A 151 13.71 0.14 12.19
N HIS A 152 12.46 0.47 12.55
CA HIS A 152 11.92 1.83 12.49
C HIS A 152 12.09 2.55 13.81
N ASP A 153 12.59 3.78 13.80
CA ASP A 153 12.66 4.64 14.99
C ASP A 153 12.05 6.03 14.72
N PRO A 154 10.83 6.31 15.23
CA PRO A 154 10.17 7.61 15.08
C PRO A 154 10.96 8.78 15.66
N ASN A 155 11.88 8.55 16.60
CA ASN A 155 12.63 9.63 17.27
C ASN A 155 13.79 10.16 16.44
N THR A 156 14.31 9.33 15.52
CA THR A 156 15.47 9.67 14.69
C THR A 156 15.11 9.87 13.22
N ARG A 157 13.91 9.46 12.78
CA ARG A 157 13.47 9.59 11.38
C ARG A 157 12.95 10.97 10.99
N ASN A 158 13.30 11.40 9.78
CA ASN A 158 12.58 12.46 9.08
C ASN A 158 11.24 11.92 8.53
N LEU A 159 10.12 12.62 8.80
CA LEU A 159 8.79 12.15 8.38
C LEU A 159 8.58 12.22 6.86
N ASP A 160 9.04 13.28 6.20
CA ASP A 160 8.89 13.42 4.75
C ASP A 160 9.72 12.36 4.02
N GLU A 161 10.95 12.15 4.47
CA GLU A 161 11.82 11.09 3.96
C GLU A 161 11.19 9.70 4.15
N PHE A 162 10.59 9.46 5.32
CA PHE A 162 9.89 8.21 5.60
C PHE A 162 8.70 8.00 4.66
N VAL A 163 7.86 9.02 4.45
CA VAL A 163 6.73 8.95 3.49
C VAL A 163 7.23 8.72 2.07
N ARG A 164 8.33 9.36 1.67
CA ARG A 164 8.97 9.12 0.37
C ARG A 164 9.47 7.68 0.24
N LEU A 165 10.00 7.07 1.30
CA LEU A 165 10.34 5.64 1.29
C LEU A 165 9.11 4.76 1.04
N ILE A 166 7.94 5.12 1.57
CA ILE A 166 6.68 4.39 1.29
C ILE A 166 6.30 4.52 -0.19
N VAL A 167 6.40 5.72 -0.76
CA VAL A 167 6.15 5.99 -2.18
C VAL A 167 7.11 5.16 -3.04
N TYR A 168 8.40 5.18 -2.71
CA TYR A 168 9.41 4.34 -3.34
C TYR A 168 9.02 2.86 -3.29
N ALA A 169 8.70 2.36 -2.11
CA ALA A 169 8.39 0.95 -1.92
C ALA A 169 7.15 0.51 -2.70
N MET A 170 6.11 1.35 -2.73
CA MET A 170 4.92 1.09 -3.52
C MET A 170 5.23 1.11 -5.02
N ASP A 171 5.91 2.12 -5.52
CA ASP A 171 6.23 2.22 -6.95
C ASP A 171 7.11 1.05 -7.41
N THR A 172 8.14 0.70 -6.65
CA THR A 172 9.00 -0.45 -6.94
C THR A 172 8.21 -1.77 -6.89
N ALA A 173 7.37 -1.98 -5.88
CA ALA A 173 6.56 -3.19 -5.80
C ALA A 173 5.54 -3.32 -6.93
N LEU A 174 4.99 -2.20 -7.40
CA LEU A 174 4.02 -2.17 -8.50
C LEU A 174 4.68 -2.31 -9.87
N GLY A 175 5.86 -1.73 -10.05
CA GLY A 175 6.68 -1.87 -11.28
C GLY A 175 7.31 -3.26 -11.41
N SER A 176 7.73 -3.87 -10.31
CA SER A 176 8.28 -5.23 -10.30
C SER A 176 7.23 -6.36 -10.33
N CYS A 177 5.93 -6.02 -10.37
CA CYS A 177 4.87 -7.01 -10.42
C CYS A 177 4.74 -7.57 -11.84
N GLN A 178 5.21 -8.81 -12.03
CA GLN A 178 5.21 -9.50 -13.34
C GLN A 178 4.05 -10.49 -13.49
N ALA A 179 3.11 -10.51 -12.54
CA ALA A 179 1.86 -11.24 -12.73
C ALA A 179 1.04 -10.58 -13.84
N ALA A 180 0.52 -11.39 -14.76
CA ALA A 180 -0.43 -10.93 -15.76
C ALA A 180 -1.54 -10.13 -15.07
N ASN A 181 -1.67 -8.87 -15.45
CA ASN A 181 -2.85 -8.03 -15.21
C ASN A 181 -3.15 -7.47 -13.82
N TYR A 182 -2.18 -7.32 -12.92
CA TYR A 182 -2.42 -6.41 -11.80
C TYR A 182 -1.15 -5.82 -11.21
N HIS A 183 -0.96 -4.51 -11.41
CA HIS A 183 -0.10 -3.70 -10.55
C HIS A 183 -0.75 -3.60 -9.16
N LYS A 184 -0.66 -4.70 -8.41
CA LYS A 184 -1.07 -4.92 -7.03
C LYS A 184 0.14 -5.52 -6.32
N CYS A 185 0.20 -5.34 -5.01
CA CYS A 185 1.21 -5.98 -4.18
C CYS A 185 0.55 -6.64 -2.96
N GLY A 186 1.19 -7.70 -2.48
CA GLY A 186 0.94 -8.25 -1.16
C GLY A 186 1.86 -7.61 -0.13
N VAL A 187 1.47 -7.62 1.14
CA VAL A 187 2.29 -7.08 2.23
C VAL A 187 2.37 -8.08 3.38
N ILE A 188 3.57 -8.31 3.91
CA ILE A 188 3.81 -8.99 5.19
C ILE A 188 4.37 -7.95 6.15
N ILE A 189 3.74 -7.76 7.29
CA ILE A 189 4.28 -6.98 8.41
C ILE A 189 4.72 -7.96 9.49
N ASP A 190 6.03 -8.15 9.59
CA ASP A 190 6.66 -8.97 10.61
C ASP A 190 7.00 -8.11 11.82
N MET A 191 6.20 -8.27 12.88
CA MET A 191 6.31 -7.47 14.10
C MET A 191 7.19 -8.11 15.17
N GLU A 192 7.94 -9.15 14.83
CA GLU A 192 8.91 -9.71 15.75
C GLU A 192 9.96 -8.65 16.16
N GLY A 193 10.10 -8.46 17.47
CA GLY A 193 10.98 -7.43 18.03
C GLY A 193 10.43 -6.00 17.98
N LEU A 194 9.16 -5.80 17.61
CA LEU A 194 8.47 -4.52 17.76
C LEU A 194 8.36 -4.16 19.25
N ALA A 195 8.87 -2.99 19.63
CA ALA A 195 8.81 -2.46 20.99
C ALA A 195 8.17 -1.07 21.00
N TYR A 196 7.88 -0.54 22.21
CA TYR A 196 7.29 0.80 22.39
C TYR A 196 8.05 1.91 21.66
N ARG A 197 9.40 1.83 21.65
CA ARG A 197 10.25 2.80 20.95
C ARG A 197 9.97 2.91 19.45
N ASN A 198 9.43 1.85 18.84
CA ASN A 198 9.16 1.77 17.41
C ASN A 198 7.75 2.27 17.04
N LEU A 199 6.85 2.50 18.02
CA LEU A 199 5.47 2.90 17.74
C LEU A 199 5.42 4.32 17.18
N ASP A 200 4.87 4.45 15.97
CA ASP A 200 4.86 5.72 15.24
C ASP A 200 3.46 6.06 14.71
N THR A 201 2.62 6.63 15.57
CA THR A 201 1.26 7.04 15.19
C THR A 201 1.29 8.05 14.04
N ARG A 202 2.22 9.01 14.04
CA ARG A 202 2.29 10.04 12.98
C ARG A 202 2.70 9.45 11.64
N GLY A 203 3.70 8.57 11.63
CA GLY A 203 4.16 7.88 10.44
C GLY A 203 3.07 6.96 9.87
N VAL A 204 2.40 6.18 10.72
CA VAL A 204 1.32 5.29 10.28
C VAL A 204 0.11 6.08 9.74
N LEU A 205 -0.27 7.19 10.36
CA LEU A 205 -1.34 8.04 9.81
C LEU A 205 -0.95 8.64 8.45
N ALA A 206 0.32 9.04 8.26
CA ALA A 206 0.81 9.51 6.98
C ALA A 206 0.80 8.39 5.91
N ILE A 207 1.17 7.15 6.29
CA ILE A 207 1.05 5.97 5.42
C ILE A 207 -0.41 5.74 5.01
N ILE A 208 -1.35 5.75 5.96
CA ILE A 208 -2.78 5.56 5.65
C ILE A 208 -3.25 6.63 4.67
N ALA A 209 -2.91 7.91 4.93
CA ALA A 209 -3.30 9.02 4.08
C ALA A 209 -2.73 8.90 2.66
N ILE A 210 -1.45 8.53 2.50
CA ILE A 210 -0.85 8.42 1.17
C ILE A 210 -1.41 7.22 0.39
N LEU A 211 -1.60 6.08 1.05
CA LEU A 211 -2.12 4.88 0.39
C LEU A 211 -3.58 5.07 -0.05
N GLN A 212 -4.42 5.68 0.79
CA GLN A 212 -5.83 5.93 0.46
C GLN A 212 -6.02 6.91 -0.70
N ASN A 213 -5.16 7.94 -0.80
CA ASN A 213 -5.31 9.00 -1.79
C ASN A 213 -4.56 8.72 -3.09
N GLN A 214 -3.39 8.09 -3.01
CA GLN A 214 -2.45 7.98 -4.15
C GLN A 214 -2.31 6.56 -4.68
N TYR A 215 -2.63 5.54 -3.88
CA TYR A 215 -2.51 4.13 -4.26
C TYR A 215 -3.83 3.35 -4.08
N PRO A 216 -4.96 3.84 -4.65
CA PRO A 216 -6.23 3.16 -4.52
C PRO A 216 -6.19 1.76 -5.12
N GLU A 217 -6.79 0.79 -4.40
CA GLU A 217 -6.93 -0.61 -4.83
C GLU A 217 -5.63 -1.34 -5.23
N ARG A 218 -4.49 -0.97 -4.61
CA ARG A 218 -3.18 -1.61 -4.86
C ARG A 218 -2.83 -2.78 -3.95
N LEU A 219 -3.60 -2.99 -2.88
CA LEU A 219 -3.36 -4.08 -1.92
C LEU A 219 -4.15 -5.33 -2.29
N VAL A 220 -3.45 -6.47 -2.47
CA VAL A 220 -4.08 -7.80 -2.55
C VAL A 220 -4.54 -8.24 -1.17
N CYS A 221 -3.59 -8.41 -0.26
CA CYS A 221 -3.80 -8.76 1.14
C CYS A 221 -2.61 -8.28 1.98
N LEU A 222 -2.83 -8.17 3.29
CA LEU A 222 -1.81 -7.79 4.25
C LEU A 222 -1.79 -8.80 5.40
N PHE A 223 -0.69 -9.53 5.54
CA PHE A 223 -0.45 -10.44 6.65
C PHE A 223 0.28 -9.71 7.78
N LEU A 224 -0.26 -9.80 8.99
CA LEU A 224 0.38 -9.35 10.22
C LEU A 224 0.80 -10.59 11.00
N ILE A 225 2.11 -10.75 11.22
CA ILE A 225 2.69 -11.92 11.87
C ILE A 225 3.50 -11.50 13.09
N HIS A 226 3.67 -12.43 14.05
CA HIS A 226 4.36 -12.19 15.32
C HIS A 226 3.86 -10.94 16.05
N VAL A 227 2.54 -10.73 16.08
CA VAL A 227 1.93 -9.48 16.56
C VAL A 227 2.07 -9.38 18.09
N PRO A 228 2.92 -8.49 18.64
CA PRO A 228 3.07 -8.38 20.09
C PRO A 228 1.93 -7.57 20.70
N THR A 229 1.72 -7.69 22.01
CA THR A 229 0.64 -6.97 22.72
C THR A 229 0.72 -5.45 22.56
N VAL A 230 1.93 -4.89 22.48
CA VAL A 230 2.19 -3.45 22.29
C VAL A 230 1.60 -2.90 20.98
N PHE A 231 1.44 -3.73 19.94
CA PHE A 231 0.82 -3.32 18.67
C PHE A 231 -0.61 -2.82 18.87
N TRP A 232 -1.37 -3.44 19.78
CA TRP A 232 -2.78 -3.08 19.99
C TRP A 232 -2.97 -1.65 20.50
N THR A 233 -1.98 -1.09 21.19
CA THR A 233 -1.97 0.33 21.56
C THR A 233 -1.96 1.22 20.32
N LEU A 234 -1.08 0.95 19.36
CA LEU A 234 -1.01 1.68 18.11
C LEU A 234 -2.27 1.45 17.26
N TRP A 235 -2.75 0.20 17.16
CA TRP A 235 -3.95 -0.15 16.40
C TRP A 235 -5.19 0.63 16.84
N LYS A 236 -5.40 0.80 18.15
CA LYS A 236 -6.50 1.61 18.69
C LYS A 236 -6.47 3.06 18.19
N LEU A 237 -5.27 3.63 18.03
CA LEU A 237 -5.10 5.01 17.57
C LEU A 237 -5.31 5.19 16.06
N VAL A 238 -4.86 4.22 15.25
CA VAL A 238 -4.83 4.36 13.78
C VAL A 238 -6.02 3.70 13.08
N SER A 239 -6.60 2.65 13.67
CA SER A 239 -7.67 1.89 13.02
C SER A 239 -8.93 2.70 12.68
N PRO A 240 -9.34 3.77 13.39
CA PRO A 240 -10.48 4.60 12.98
C PRO A 240 -10.30 5.26 11.60
N PHE A 241 -9.05 5.46 11.15
CA PHE A 241 -8.72 6.09 9.88
C PHE A 241 -8.64 5.09 8.71
N ILE A 242 -8.76 3.79 8.99
CA ILE A 242 -8.72 2.74 7.97
C ILE A 242 -10.13 2.36 7.56
N ASP A 243 -10.42 2.47 6.27
CA ASP A 243 -11.69 2.08 5.68
C ASP A 243 -12.04 0.59 5.99
N PRO A 244 -13.31 0.25 6.29
CA PRO A 244 -13.71 -1.12 6.60
C PRO A 244 -13.37 -2.16 5.53
N ILE A 245 -13.43 -1.82 4.24
CA ILE A 245 -13.04 -2.73 3.14
C ILE A 245 -11.54 -3.01 3.21
N THR A 246 -10.73 -1.99 3.53
CA THR A 246 -9.30 -2.17 3.72
C THR A 246 -8.99 -3.04 4.95
N LYS A 247 -9.69 -2.86 6.07
CA LYS A 247 -9.56 -3.73 7.27
C LYS A 247 -9.85 -5.20 6.95
N LYS A 248 -10.81 -5.48 6.06
CA LYS A 248 -11.10 -6.85 5.59
C LYS A 248 -9.96 -7.49 4.79
N LYS A 249 -8.93 -6.74 4.37
CA LYS A 249 -7.72 -7.28 3.74
C LYS A 249 -6.62 -7.65 4.75
N PHE A 250 -6.78 -7.28 6.02
CA PHE A 250 -5.79 -7.53 7.08
C PHE A 250 -5.99 -8.94 7.62
N ARG A 251 -4.90 -9.68 7.79
CA ARG A 251 -4.88 -11.06 8.27
C ARG A 251 -3.88 -11.17 9.41
N PHE A 252 -4.39 -11.23 10.63
CA PHE A 252 -3.58 -11.48 11.82
C PHE A 252 -3.37 -12.98 11.92
N LEU A 253 -2.13 -13.43 11.81
CA LEU A 253 -1.80 -14.86 11.86
C LEU A 253 -1.25 -15.22 13.24
N GLU A 254 -1.71 -16.35 13.76
CA GLU A 254 -1.07 -17.02 14.90
C GLU A 254 0.23 -17.67 14.45
N ASP A 255 1.24 -17.72 15.34
CA ASP A 255 2.60 -18.18 15.00
C ASP A 255 2.62 -19.56 14.32
N LYS A 256 1.82 -20.52 14.82
CA LYS A 256 1.70 -21.87 14.25
C LYS A 256 1.11 -21.91 12.84
N ALA A 257 0.37 -20.88 12.43
CA ALA A 257 -0.32 -20.80 11.15
C ALA A 257 0.44 -19.98 10.10
N ILE A 258 1.51 -19.27 10.50
CA ILE A 258 2.28 -18.38 9.61
C ILE A 258 2.78 -19.13 8.37
N GLN A 259 3.53 -20.22 8.57
CA GLN A 259 4.18 -20.93 7.47
C GLN A 259 3.17 -21.51 6.48
N GLU A 260 2.16 -22.23 6.98
CA GLU A 260 1.13 -22.84 6.14
C GLU A 260 0.36 -21.78 5.33
N THR A 261 -0.08 -20.70 6.00
CA THR A 261 -0.85 -19.64 5.35
C THR A 261 -0.03 -18.87 4.31
N LEU A 262 1.22 -18.54 4.62
CA LEU A 262 2.08 -17.81 3.69
C LEU A 262 2.46 -18.66 2.48
N LEU A 263 2.74 -19.96 2.66
CA LEU A 263 3.03 -20.87 1.53
C LEU A 263 1.80 -21.15 0.65
N ALA A 264 0.59 -21.05 1.20
CA ALA A 264 -0.64 -21.12 0.40
C ALA A 264 -0.84 -19.89 -0.49
N ALA A 265 -0.31 -18.72 -0.11
CA ALA A 265 -0.48 -17.46 -0.83
C ALA A 265 0.74 -17.06 -1.69
N ILE A 266 1.95 -17.50 -1.31
CA ILE A 266 3.21 -17.04 -1.88
C ILE A 266 4.01 -18.25 -2.34
N PRO A 267 4.46 -18.30 -3.61
CA PRO A 267 5.32 -19.35 -4.10
C PRO A 267 6.51 -19.58 -3.18
N ARG A 268 6.82 -20.85 -2.90
CA ARG A 268 7.90 -21.23 -1.97
C ARG A 268 9.23 -20.55 -2.31
N LYS A 269 9.59 -20.48 -3.60
CA LYS A 269 10.81 -19.82 -4.10
C LYS A 269 10.86 -18.30 -3.87
N GLN A 270 9.70 -17.66 -3.74
CA GLN A 270 9.57 -16.23 -3.50
C GLN A 270 9.52 -15.89 -2.00
N LEU A 271 8.97 -16.79 -1.19
CA LEU A 271 8.82 -16.58 0.25
C LEU A 271 10.19 -16.72 0.95
N PRO A 272 10.56 -15.78 1.85
CA PRO A 272 11.78 -15.92 2.65
C PRO A 272 11.83 -17.21 3.47
N SER A 273 13.01 -17.81 3.59
CA SER A 273 13.29 -19.02 4.36
C SER A 273 12.84 -18.92 5.82
N ARG A 274 12.93 -17.71 6.40
CA ARG A 274 12.39 -17.38 7.73
C ARG A 274 10.91 -17.75 7.91
N TYR A 275 10.12 -17.72 6.84
CA TYR A 275 8.69 -17.99 6.86
C TYR A 275 8.34 -19.37 6.27
N GLY A 276 9.35 -20.24 6.11
CA GLY A 276 9.22 -21.60 5.57
C GLY A 276 9.31 -21.70 4.04
N GLY A 277 9.75 -20.63 3.37
CA GLY A 277 10.06 -20.63 1.94
C GLY A 277 11.49 -21.04 1.61
N GLU A 278 11.93 -20.72 0.39
CA GLU A 278 13.27 -20.97 -0.16
C GLU A 278 13.97 -19.67 -0.59
N GLY A 279 13.29 -18.53 -0.52
CA GLY A 279 13.84 -17.22 -0.85
C GLY A 279 14.68 -16.63 0.28
N GLU A 280 15.42 -15.57 -0.05
CA GLU A 280 16.14 -14.74 0.93
C GLU A 280 15.54 -13.34 0.99
N PHE A 281 15.72 -12.66 2.11
CA PHE A 281 15.30 -11.25 2.18
C PHE A 281 16.09 -10.41 1.20
N THR A 282 15.44 -9.97 0.12
CA THR A 282 15.95 -8.91 -0.75
C THR A 282 15.63 -7.53 -0.17
N PRO A 283 16.60 -6.78 0.39
CA PRO A 283 16.36 -5.41 0.83
C PRO A 283 15.91 -4.55 -0.35
N ILE A 284 14.95 -3.65 -0.12
CA ILE A 284 14.34 -2.93 -1.25
C ILE A 284 15.34 -2.03 -2.00
N ARG A 285 16.38 -1.54 -1.31
CA ARG A 285 17.53 -0.84 -1.90
C ARG A 285 18.29 -1.63 -2.96
N ASN A 286 18.17 -2.96 -2.96
CA ASN A 286 18.84 -3.85 -3.90
C ASN A 286 17.93 -4.24 -5.08
N VAL A 287 16.66 -3.80 -5.09
CA VAL A 287 15.76 -4.03 -6.21
C VAL A 287 15.87 -2.86 -7.17
N GLN A 288 16.39 -3.11 -8.37
CA GLN A 288 16.22 -2.18 -9.48
C GLN A 288 14.77 -2.28 -9.92
N GLY A 289 13.96 -1.28 -9.57
CA GLY A 289 12.58 -1.22 -10.03
C GLY A 289 12.55 -0.98 -11.53
N ASP A 290 11.90 -1.87 -12.27
CA ASP A 290 11.41 -1.54 -13.61
C ASP A 290 10.41 -0.37 -13.48
N ALA A 291 10.39 0.52 -14.47
CA ALA A 291 9.71 1.81 -14.36
C ALA A 291 8.20 1.69 -14.09
N TRP A 292 7.67 2.41 -13.09
CA TRP A 292 6.24 2.62 -12.83
C TRP A 292 5.82 4.09 -13.02
N PRO A 293 4.74 4.41 -13.78
CA PRO A 293 3.98 3.48 -14.61
C PRO A 293 4.84 2.98 -15.77
N SER A 294 4.73 1.69 -16.05
CA SER A 294 5.30 1.11 -17.25
C SER A 294 4.44 1.62 -18.42
N ASN A 295 4.81 2.77 -19.00
CA ASN A 295 4.20 3.26 -20.23
C ASN A 295 4.68 2.47 -21.46
N THR A 296 5.20 1.27 -21.26
CA THR A 296 5.52 0.30 -22.31
C THR A 296 4.34 -0.64 -22.44
N GLU A 297 3.46 -0.27 -23.38
CA GLU A 297 2.50 -1.07 -24.18
C GLU A 297 1.92 -2.35 -23.59
#